data_AF-A0A9N8PRM3-F1
#
_entry.id   AF-A0A9N8PRM3-F1
#
_cell.length_a   1.000
_cell.length_b   1.000
_cell.length_c   1.000
_cell.angle_alpha   90.00
_cell.angle_beta   90.00
_cell.angle_gamma   90.00
#
_symmetry.space_group_name_H-M   'P 1'
#
loop_
_entity.id
_entity.type
_entity.pdbx_description
1 polymer ?
#
loop_
_entity_poly.entity_id
_entity_poly.type
_entity_poly.pdbx_seq_one_letter_code
_entity_poly.pdbx_strand_id
1 'polypeptide(L)'
;MVTSGAIYHFLRLLTFPVDIRNICVMLAPACSGLTAFAAYLLTSEMSDSPSAGLLAAIFMGIAPGYISRSVAGSYDNEAIAIFLLVFTFYLWIKSVKEGSVMWGAFTALFYGYMVSAWGGYVFITNLLPLHVFVLLCMGRYSPRLYVSYTTWYALGTLASMQIPFVGFLPIRTSDHMAALGMLSFSPFNLLS
;
A
#
# COMPACT_ATOMS: atom_id res chain seq x y z
N MET A 1 3.93 12.96 8.68
CA MET A 1 4.10 13.50 10.05
C MET A 1 2.81 13.63 10.88
N VAL A 2 1.62 13.45 10.30
CA VAL A 2 0.35 13.36 11.06
C VAL A 2 0.31 12.13 11.99
N THR A 3 1.03 11.09 11.62
CA THR A 3 1.11 9.79 12.29
C THR A 3 1.74 9.85 13.67
N SER A 4 2.90 10.51 13.80
CA SER A 4 3.54 10.76 15.09
C SER A 4 2.71 11.70 15.97
N GLY A 5 2.02 12.68 15.37
CA GLY A 5 1.07 13.54 16.08
C GLY A 5 -0.12 12.76 16.65
N ALA A 6 -0.72 11.87 15.87
CA ALA A 6 -1.80 11.00 16.31
C ALA A 6 -1.34 10.08 17.46
N ILE A 7 -0.15 9.47 17.35
CA ILE A 7 0.43 8.63 18.40
C ILE A 7 0.68 9.45 19.67
N TYR A 8 1.18 10.69 19.55
CA TYR A 8 1.40 11.58 20.69
C TYR A 8 0.10 11.92 21.43
N HIS A 9 -0.95 12.30 20.69
CA HIS A 9 -2.26 12.57 21.30
C HIS A 9 -2.85 11.31 21.94
N PHE A 10 -2.72 10.15 21.30
CA PHE A 10 -3.19 8.87 21.85
C PHE A 10 -2.46 8.48 23.14
N LEU A 11 -1.13 8.58 23.19
CA LEU A 11 -0.34 8.31 24.40
C LEU A 11 -0.65 9.29 25.53
N ARG A 12 -0.91 10.55 25.19
CA ARG A 12 -1.31 11.57 26.16
C ARG A 12 -2.71 11.32 26.73
N LEU A 13 -3.65 10.79 25.93
CA LEU A 13 -4.95 10.33 26.41
C LEU A 13 -4.82 9.16 27.40
N LEU A 14 -3.83 8.29 27.20
CA LEU A 14 -3.51 7.17 28.10
C LEU A 14 -2.67 7.57 29.31
N THR A 15 -2.46 8.87 29.55
CA THR A 15 -1.70 9.41 30.70
C THR A 15 -0.22 9.01 30.72
N PHE A 16 0.36 8.65 29.57
CA PHE A 16 1.82 8.44 29.44
C PHE A 16 2.50 9.72 28.95
N PRO A 17 3.28 10.43 29.80
CA PRO A 17 3.97 11.65 29.39
C PRO A 17 5.24 11.31 28.61
N VAL A 18 5.09 11.06 27.31
CA VAL A 18 6.23 10.81 26.41
C VAL A 18 6.45 12.06 25.55
N ASP A 19 7.69 12.53 25.49
CA ASP A 19 8.07 13.62 24.60
C ASP A 19 7.89 13.25 23.14
N ILE A 20 7.43 14.21 22.34
CA ILE A 20 7.25 14.04 20.88
C ILE A 20 8.54 13.60 20.19
N ARG A 21 9.70 14.01 20.71
CA ARG A 21 11.01 13.59 20.20
C ARG A 21 11.19 12.07 20.30
N ASN A 22 10.87 11.48 21.44
CA ASN A 22 11.05 10.04 21.66
C ASN A 22 10.12 9.24 20.74
N ILE A 23 8.91 9.75 20.51
CA ILE A 23 7.97 9.15 19.55
C ILE A 23 8.54 9.21 18.13
N CYS A 24 9.05 10.37 17.69
CA CYS A 24 9.65 10.50 16.36
C CYS A 24 10.88 9.58 16.19
N VAL A 25 11.74 9.46 17.20
CA VAL A 25 12.94 8.60 17.13
C VAL A 25 12.58 7.11 17.06
N MET A 26 11.54 6.67 17.78
CA MET A 26 11.11 5.27 17.85
C MET A 26 10.10 4.86 16.77
N LEU A 27 9.58 5.81 15.98
CA LEU A 27 8.59 5.53 14.95
C LEU A 27 9.14 4.62 13.85
N ALA A 28 10.36 4.85 13.38
CA ALA A 28 10.96 4.05 12.32
C ALA A 28 11.16 2.57 12.71
N PRO A 29 11.72 2.24 13.90
CA PRO A 29 11.75 0.87 14.41
C PRO A 29 10.36 0.24 14.59
N ALA A 30 9.38 0.99 15.09
CA ALA A 30 8.02 0.49 15.26
C ALA A 30 7.38 0.11 13.91
N CYS A 31 7.53 0.98 12.89
CA CYS A 31 7.08 0.70 11.53
C CYS A 31 7.85 -0.48 10.91
N SER A 32 9.13 -0.66 11.22
CA SER A 32 9.92 -1.81 10.78
C SER A 32 9.34 -3.16 11.26
N GLY A 33 8.94 -3.24 12.53
CA GLY A 33 8.25 -4.42 13.06
C GLY A 33 6.91 -4.68 12.35
N LEU A 34 6.15 -3.62 12.07
CA LEU A 34 4.89 -3.72 11.32
C LEU A 34 5.11 -4.15 9.86
N THR A 35 6.21 -3.73 9.22
CA THR A 35 6.59 -4.18 7.87
C THR A 35 6.91 -5.66 7.85
N ALA A 36 7.63 -6.18 8.84
CA ALA A 36 7.90 -7.62 8.95
C ALA A 36 6.59 -8.43 9.08
N PHE A 37 5.62 -7.91 9.85
CA PHE A 37 4.28 -8.50 9.93
C PHE A 37 3.49 -8.40 8.61
N ALA A 38 3.55 -7.27 7.92
CA ALA A 38 2.92 -7.13 6.60
C ALA A 38 3.54 -8.08 5.56
N ALA A 39 4.86 -8.29 5.61
CA ALA A 39 5.56 -9.25 4.76
C ALA A 39 5.13 -10.69 5.04
N TYR A 40 4.96 -11.06 6.32
CA TYR A 40 4.37 -12.34 6.70
C TYR A 40 3.00 -12.56 6.07
N LEU A 41 2.10 -11.57 6.19
CA LEU A 41 0.75 -11.64 5.62
C LEU A 41 0.76 -11.72 4.09
N LEU A 42 1.61 -10.94 3.44
CA LEU A 42 1.75 -10.97 1.98
C LEU A 42 2.21 -12.33 1.48
N THR A 43 3.26 -12.88 2.08
CA THR A 43 3.85 -14.16 1.62
C THR A 43 2.98 -15.36 2.00
N SER A 44 2.28 -15.31 3.14
CA SER A 44 1.30 -16.35 3.50
C SER A 44 0.09 -16.36 2.57
N GLU A 45 -0.26 -15.23 1.95
CA GLU A 45 -1.23 -15.25 0.86
C GLU A 45 -0.64 -15.79 -0.45
N MET A 46 0.65 -15.63 -0.72
CA MET A 46 1.22 -16.11 -1.98
C MET A 46 1.56 -17.61 -1.98
N SER A 47 1.79 -18.21 -0.80
CA SER A 47 2.25 -19.59 -0.67
C SER A 47 1.34 -20.38 0.26
N ASP A 48 1.08 -21.65 -0.08
CA ASP A 48 0.29 -22.56 0.76
C ASP A 48 1.00 -22.93 2.07
N SER A 49 2.34 -22.78 2.13
CA SER A 49 3.11 -23.12 3.31
C SER A 49 3.25 -21.91 4.26
N PRO A 50 2.81 -22.03 5.53
CA PRO A 50 2.98 -20.97 6.53
C PRO A 50 4.45 -20.68 6.87
N SER A 51 5.36 -21.63 6.59
CA SER A 51 6.80 -21.44 6.81
C SER A 51 7.41 -20.38 5.89
N ALA A 52 6.87 -20.21 4.68
CA ALA A 52 7.35 -19.20 3.73
C ALA A 52 7.10 -17.78 4.27
N GLY A 53 5.93 -17.56 4.91
CA GLY A 53 5.61 -16.29 5.54
C GLY A 53 6.55 -15.94 6.68
N LEU A 54 6.85 -16.90 7.56
CA LEU A 54 7.78 -16.68 8.68
C LEU A 54 9.19 -16.35 8.19
N LEU A 55 9.65 -17.05 7.16
CA LEU A 55 10.96 -16.82 6.55
C LEU A 55 11.03 -15.44 5.89
N ALA A 56 9.98 -15.00 5.21
CA ALA A 56 9.88 -13.65 4.66
C ALA A 56 9.92 -12.56 5.74
N ALA A 57 9.24 -12.77 6.87
CA ALA A 57 9.26 -11.84 8.00
C ALA A 57 10.65 -11.71 8.61
N ILE A 58 11.36 -12.82 8.80
CA ILE A 58 12.73 -12.84 9.32
C ILE A 58 13.67 -12.09 8.36
N PHE A 59 13.61 -12.39 7.06
CA PHE A 59 14.44 -11.70 6.06
C PHE A 59 14.14 -10.21 5.97
N MET A 60 12.87 -9.80 6.05
CA MET A 60 12.50 -8.39 6.08
C MET A 60 13.07 -7.68 7.33
N GLY A 61 13.04 -8.34 8.49
CA GLY A 61 13.53 -7.76 9.75
C GLY A 61 15.04 -7.55 9.80
N ILE A 62 15.83 -8.37 9.12
CA ILE A 62 17.30 -8.30 9.14
C ILE A 62 17.93 -7.71 7.86
N ALA A 63 17.12 -7.35 6.86
CA ALA A 63 17.62 -6.87 5.58
C ALA A 63 18.38 -5.54 5.74
N PRO A 64 19.70 -5.48 5.44
CA PRO A 64 20.50 -4.28 5.66
C PRO A 64 20.04 -3.09 4.82
N GLY A 65 19.50 -3.37 3.63
CA GLY A 65 18.90 -2.35 2.76
C GLY A 65 17.72 -1.64 3.43
N TYR A 66 16.83 -2.38 4.11
CA TYR A 66 15.71 -1.78 4.83
C TYR A 66 16.18 -1.08 6.11
N ILE A 67 17.07 -1.73 6.88
CA ILE A 67 17.62 -1.16 8.12
C ILE A 67 18.25 0.21 7.87
N SER A 68 18.99 0.41 6.77
CA SER A 68 19.62 1.70 6.44
C SER A 68 18.64 2.88 6.35
N ARG A 69 17.37 2.62 6.06
CA ARG A 69 16.29 3.62 5.89
C ARG A 69 15.31 3.63 7.08
N SER A 70 15.43 2.68 8.01
CA SER A 70 14.55 2.54 9.18
C SER A 70 15.29 2.51 10.52
N VAL A 71 16.47 3.14 10.61
CA VAL A 71 17.25 3.23 11.86
C VAL A 71 16.55 4.11 12.89
N ALA A 72 16.65 3.75 14.17
CA ALA A 72 16.21 4.60 15.27
C ALA A 72 16.83 6.01 15.17
N GLY A 73 16.00 7.05 15.20
CA GLY A 73 16.42 8.44 15.02
C GLY A 73 16.42 8.93 13.57
N SER A 74 16.28 8.05 12.59
CA SER A 74 16.00 8.42 11.20
C SER A 74 14.49 8.67 11.04
N TYR A 75 14.07 9.90 11.21
CA TYR A 75 12.68 10.32 10.97
C TYR A 75 12.50 10.71 9.50
N ASP A 76 12.55 9.71 8.62
CA ASP A 76 12.29 9.87 7.19
C ASP A 76 10.93 9.27 6.82
N ASN A 77 10.30 9.79 5.77
CA ASN A 77 9.00 9.35 5.26
C ASN A 77 9.06 7.90 4.74
N GLU A 78 10.24 7.45 4.33
CA GLU A 78 10.47 6.10 3.81
C GLU A 78 10.13 5.00 4.83
N ALA A 79 10.34 5.25 6.12
CA ALA A 79 10.10 4.28 7.19
C ALA A 79 8.62 3.87 7.29
N ILE A 80 7.70 4.81 7.08
CA ILE A 80 6.25 4.52 7.04
C ILE A 80 5.86 4.01 5.65
N ALA A 81 6.46 4.56 4.60
CA ALA A 81 6.10 4.27 3.22
C ALA A 81 6.28 2.79 2.87
N ILE A 82 7.38 2.16 3.32
CA ILE A 82 7.67 0.75 3.03
C ILE A 82 6.63 -0.16 3.70
N PHE A 83 6.25 0.14 4.94
CA PHE A 83 5.16 -0.58 5.62
C PHE A 83 3.86 -0.50 4.82
N LEU A 84 3.45 0.70 4.42
CA LEU A 84 2.20 0.91 3.68
C LEU A 84 2.22 0.27 2.30
N LEU A 85 3.37 0.28 1.64
CA LEU A 85 3.54 -0.35 0.33
C LEU A 85 3.33 -1.86 0.41
N VAL A 86 4.01 -2.54 1.35
CA VAL A 86 3.87 -4.00 1.53
C VAL A 86 2.44 -4.36 1.94
N PHE A 87 1.84 -3.58 2.83
CA PHE A 87 0.48 -3.80 3.29
C PHE A 87 -0.58 -3.56 2.19
N THR A 88 -0.38 -2.55 1.34
CA THR A 88 -1.25 -2.29 0.19
C THR A 88 -1.19 -3.45 -0.82
N PHE A 89 -0.01 -4.03 -1.05
CA PHE A 89 0.11 -5.23 -1.90
C PHE A 89 -0.57 -6.46 -1.28
N TYR A 90 -0.48 -6.63 0.03
CA TYR A 90 -1.22 -7.70 0.72
C TYR A 90 -2.74 -7.56 0.49
N LEU A 91 -3.29 -6.38 0.76
CA LEU A 91 -4.71 -6.11 0.57
C LEU A 91 -5.13 -6.25 -0.90
N TRP A 92 -4.30 -5.82 -1.85
CA TRP A 92 -4.56 -5.97 -3.27
C TRP A 92 -4.66 -7.45 -3.68
N ILE A 93 -3.70 -8.28 -3.30
CA ILE A 93 -3.73 -9.73 -3.62
C ILE A 93 -4.95 -10.38 -2.98
N LYS A 94 -5.24 -10.05 -1.72
CA LYS A 94 -6.43 -10.55 -1.03
C LYS A 94 -7.72 -10.13 -1.73
N SER A 95 -7.81 -8.88 -2.15
CA SER A 95 -8.93 -8.34 -2.91
C SER A 95 -9.15 -9.11 -4.21
N VAL A 96 -8.09 -9.34 -5.00
CA VAL A 96 -8.18 -10.07 -6.28
C VAL A 96 -8.62 -11.52 -6.09
N LYS A 97 -8.14 -12.20 -5.03
CA LYS A 97 -8.51 -13.59 -4.72
C LYS A 97 -9.97 -13.73 -4.32
N GLU A 98 -10.43 -12.90 -3.38
CA GLU A 98 -11.78 -12.95 -2.84
C GLU A 98 -12.82 -12.32 -3.79
N GLY A 99 -12.42 -11.27 -4.53
CA GLY A 99 -13.30 -10.50 -5.41
C GLY A 99 -14.30 -9.60 -4.69
N SER A 100 -13.99 -9.19 -3.45
CA SER A 100 -14.89 -8.38 -2.62
C SER A 100 -14.58 -6.88 -2.71
N VAL A 101 -15.63 -6.08 -2.87
CA VAL A 101 -15.58 -4.61 -2.82
C VAL A 101 -14.99 -4.09 -1.51
N MET A 102 -15.23 -4.80 -0.39
CA MET A 102 -14.73 -4.40 0.92
C MET A 102 -13.20 -4.39 0.96
N TRP A 103 -12.56 -5.44 0.43
CA TRP A 103 -11.10 -5.51 0.36
C TRP A 103 -10.52 -4.53 -0.66
N GLY A 104 -11.22 -4.28 -1.76
CA GLY A 104 -10.87 -3.22 -2.71
C GLY A 104 -10.89 -1.82 -2.09
N ALA A 105 -11.91 -1.53 -1.26
CA ALA A 105 -12.02 -0.27 -0.51
C ALA A 105 -10.91 -0.12 0.54
N PHE A 106 -10.58 -1.17 1.29
CA PHE A 106 -9.44 -1.13 2.20
C PHE A 106 -8.11 -0.92 1.46
N THR A 107 -7.93 -1.58 0.31
CA THR A 107 -6.75 -1.36 -0.53
C THR A 107 -6.66 0.11 -0.97
N ALA A 108 -7.78 0.72 -1.39
CA ALA A 108 -7.85 2.12 -1.77
C ALA A 108 -7.54 3.08 -0.60
N LEU A 109 -8.02 2.76 0.61
CA LEU A 109 -7.75 3.55 1.81
C LEU A 109 -6.26 3.56 2.14
N PHE A 110 -5.63 2.38 2.17
CA PHE A 110 -4.20 2.28 2.44
C PHE A 110 -3.35 2.88 1.32
N TYR A 111 -3.81 2.77 0.07
CA TYR A 111 -3.20 3.49 -1.05
C TYR A 111 -3.29 5.02 -0.86
N GLY A 112 -4.45 5.57 -0.49
CA GLY A 112 -4.59 7.00 -0.20
C GLY A 112 -3.68 7.45 0.96
N TYR A 113 -3.54 6.63 2.00
CA TYR A 113 -2.61 6.91 3.09
C TYR A 113 -1.15 6.89 2.62
N MET A 114 -0.77 5.97 1.73
CA MET A 114 0.54 5.95 1.10
C MET A 114 0.80 7.21 0.25
N VAL A 115 -0.17 7.66 -0.55
CA VAL A 115 -0.07 8.93 -1.30
C VAL A 115 0.21 10.11 -0.37
N SER A 116 -0.36 10.12 0.84
CA SER A 116 -0.11 11.18 1.83
C SER A 116 1.24 11.08 2.53
N ALA A 117 1.85 9.88 2.55
CA ALA A 117 3.08 9.60 3.28
C ALA A 117 4.33 9.76 2.41
N TRP A 118 4.30 9.31 1.15
CA TRP A 118 5.47 9.31 0.28
C TRP A 118 5.12 9.41 -1.21
N GLY A 119 5.96 10.12 -1.98
CA GLY A 119 5.77 10.35 -3.42
C GLY A 119 5.90 9.09 -4.29
N GLY A 120 6.42 7.99 -3.76
CA GLY A 120 6.51 6.72 -4.48
C GLY A 120 5.17 6.01 -4.71
N TYR A 121 4.03 6.65 -4.43
CA TYR A 121 2.70 6.10 -4.74
C TYR A 121 2.51 5.88 -6.25
N VAL A 122 3.25 6.64 -7.08
CA VAL A 122 3.31 6.47 -8.53
C VAL A 122 3.76 5.05 -8.92
N PHE A 123 4.57 4.40 -8.08
CA PHE A 123 4.94 3.00 -8.27
C PHE A 123 3.71 2.08 -8.16
N ILE A 124 2.89 2.27 -7.13
CA ILE A 124 1.67 1.46 -6.91
C ILE A 124 0.68 1.69 -8.05
N THR A 125 0.50 2.94 -8.49
CA THR A 125 -0.43 3.26 -9.59
C THR A 125 -0.04 2.67 -10.92
N ASN A 126 1.24 2.36 -11.14
CA ASN A 126 1.69 1.72 -12.38
C ASN A 126 1.79 0.20 -12.26
N LEU A 127 2.17 -0.31 -11.09
CA LEU A 127 2.33 -1.75 -10.88
C LEU A 127 0.99 -2.50 -10.84
N LEU A 128 -0.04 -1.94 -10.22
CA LEU A 128 -1.37 -2.60 -10.14
C LEU A 128 -2.02 -2.75 -11.53
N PRO A 129 -2.09 -1.70 -12.36
CA PRO A 129 -2.58 -1.86 -13.74
C PRO A 129 -1.69 -2.77 -14.58
N LEU A 130 -0.37 -2.74 -14.40
CA LEU A 130 0.54 -3.67 -15.09
C LEU A 130 0.23 -5.13 -14.70
N HIS A 131 -0.02 -5.41 -13.42
CA HIS A 131 -0.43 -6.74 -12.97
C HIS A 131 -1.74 -7.19 -13.63
N VAL A 132 -2.75 -6.31 -13.71
CA VAL A 132 -4.01 -6.60 -14.41
C VAL A 132 -3.77 -6.80 -15.90
N PHE A 133 -2.93 -5.99 -16.54
CA PHE A 133 -2.59 -6.11 -17.96
C PHE A 133 -1.95 -7.45 -18.28
N VAL A 134 -0.97 -7.88 -17.48
CA VAL A 134 -0.33 -9.19 -17.64
C VAL A 134 -1.35 -10.33 -17.49
N LEU A 135 -2.27 -10.24 -16.52
CA LEU A 135 -3.35 -11.24 -16.36
C LEU A 135 -4.28 -11.29 -17.58
N LEU A 136 -4.58 -10.15 -18.21
CA LEU A 136 -5.36 -10.11 -19.44
C LEU A 136 -4.59 -10.71 -20.63
N CYS A 137 -3.30 -10.38 -20.78
CA CYS A 137 -2.44 -10.97 -21.82
C CYS A 137 -2.32 -12.49 -21.70
N MET A 138 -2.36 -13.02 -20.47
CA MET A 138 -2.40 -14.46 -20.19
C MET A 138 -3.78 -15.10 -20.40
N GLY A 139 -4.80 -14.33 -20.77
CA GLY A 139 -6.17 -14.80 -20.95
C GLY A 139 -6.89 -15.16 -19.63
N ARG A 140 -6.34 -14.77 -18.47
CA ARG A 140 -6.89 -15.10 -17.14
C ARG A 140 -7.79 -14.00 -16.61
N TYR A 141 -8.77 -13.60 -17.43
CA TYR A 141 -9.78 -12.64 -16.98
C TYR A 141 -10.77 -13.29 -16.00
N SER A 142 -11.15 -12.56 -14.96
CA SER A 142 -12.18 -12.97 -14.01
C SER A 142 -13.00 -11.75 -13.56
N PRO A 143 -14.31 -11.90 -13.34
CA PRO A 143 -15.14 -10.81 -12.79
C PRO A 143 -14.62 -10.31 -11.43
N ARG A 144 -13.93 -11.16 -10.65
CA ARG A 144 -13.29 -10.76 -9.38
C ARG A 144 -12.20 -9.72 -9.59
N LEU A 145 -11.41 -9.87 -10.66
CA LEU A 145 -10.35 -8.94 -11.03
C LEU A 145 -10.94 -7.57 -11.40
N TYR A 146 -12.03 -7.57 -12.16
CA TYR A 146 -12.74 -6.36 -12.55
C TYR A 146 -13.30 -5.60 -11.34
N VAL A 147 -14.02 -6.28 -10.44
CA VAL A 147 -14.57 -5.66 -9.23
C VAL A 147 -13.46 -5.10 -8.36
N SER A 148 -12.37 -5.84 -8.16
CA SER A 148 -11.23 -5.41 -7.34
C SER A 148 -10.52 -4.19 -7.93
N TYR A 149 -10.29 -4.20 -9.24
CA TYR A 149 -9.58 -3.12 -9.92
C TYR A 149 -10.41 -1.84 -10.01
N THR A 150 -11.69 -1.94 -10.38
CA THR A 150 -12.59 -0.78 -10.51
C THR A 150 -12.82 -0.10 -9.18
N THR A 151 -13.03 -0.87 -8.11
CA THR A 151 -13.23 -0.33 -6.75
C THR A 151 -11.97 0.34 -6.23
N TRP A 152 -10.80 -0.30 -6.39
CA TRP A 152 -9.51 0.31 -6.04
C TRP A 152 -9.26 1.60 -6.82
N TYR A 153 -9.49 1.59 -8.14
CA TYR A 153 -9.22 2.74 -8.99
C TYR A 153 -10.14 3.93 -8.68
N ALA A 154 -11.45 3.69 -8.55
CA ALA A 154 -12.42 4.74 -8.25
C ALA A 154 -12.15 5.38 -6.89
N LEU A 155 -12.04 4.58 -5.83
CA LEU A 155 -11.82 5.09 -4.48
C LEU A 155 -10.40 5.63 -4.28
N GLY A 156 -9.40 4.95 -4.85
CA GLY A 156 -7.99 5.33 -4.71
C GLY A 156 -7.67 6.65 -5.41
N THR A 157 -8.24 6.87 -6.60
CA THR A 157 -8.04 8.15 -7.32
C THR A 157 -8.78 9.29 -6.63
N LEU A 158 -9.98 9.06 -6.11
CA LEU A 158 -10.68 10.09 -5.31
C LEU A 158 -9.91 10.42 -4.02
N ALA A 159 -9.40 9.41 -3.32
CA ALA A 159 -8.60 9.61 -2.12
C ALA A 159 -7.28 10.34 -2.40
N SER A 160 -6.62 10.06 -3.53
CA SER A 160 -5.37 10.76 -3.88
C SER A 160 -5.59 12.23 -4.24
N MET A 161 -6.71 12.58 -4.89
CA MET A 161 -7.05 13.97 -5.22
C MET A 161 -7.33 14.85 -4.00
N GLN A 162 -7.73 14.26 -2.87
CA GLN A 162 -7.98 15.00 -1.62
C GLN A 162 -6.70 15.58 -0.99
N ILE A 163 -5.53 15.07 -1.39
CA ILE A 163 -4.25 15.52 -0.84
C ILE A 163 -3.83 16.79 -1.58
N PRO A 164 -3.66 17.94 -0.89
CA PRO A 164 -3.41 19.23 -1.54
C PRO A 164 -2.15 19.26 -2.43
N PHE A 165 -1.14 18.46 -2.06
CA PHE A 165 0.10 18.33 -2.84
C PHE A 165 -0.10 17.60 -4.17
N VAL A 166 -1.09 16.71 -4.25
CA VAL A 166 -1.39 15.90 -5.44
C VAL A 166 -2.44 16.58 -6.31
N GLY A 167 -3.51 17.10 -5.72
CA GLY A 167 -4.56 17.83 -6.44
C GLY A 167 -5.03 17.09 -7.70
N PHE A 168 -4.87 17.72 -8.86
CA PHE A 168 -5.27 17.16 -10.16
C PHE A 168 -4.13 16.50 -10.97
N LEU A 169 -2.97 16.26 -10.36
CA LEU A 169 -1.87 15.52 -10.99
C LEU A 169 -2.32 14.15 -11.55
N PRO A 170 -3.16 13.34 -10.86
CA PRO A 170 -3.64 12.06 -11.38
C PRO A 170 -4.38 12.10 -12.72
N ILE A 171 -4.87 13.27 -13.13
CA ILE A 171 -5.60 13.47 -14.39
C ILE A 171 -4.67 14.07 -15.47
N ARG A 172 -3.67 14.86 -15.07
CA ARG A 172 -2.89 15.70 -15.98
C ARG A 172 -1.54 15.11 -16.36
N THR A 173 -0.98 14.20 -15.56
CA THR A 173 0.35 13.64 -15.81
C THR A 173 0.27 12.29 -16.51
N SER A 174 1.27 12.02 -17.35
CA SER A 174 1.44 10.76 -18.07
C SER A 174 1.56 9.55 -17.13
N ASP A 175 2.07 9.77 -15.92
CA ASP A 175 2.43 8.71 -14.98
C ASP A 175 1.23 7.98 -14.37
N HIS A 176 0.02 8.52 -14.56
CA HIS A 176 -1.24 7.92 -14.11
C HIS A 176 -2.11 7.41 -15.27
N MET A 177 -1.67 7.60 -16.52
CA MET A 177 -2.45 7.19 -17.70
C MET A 177 -2.53 5.68 -17.87
N ALA A 178 -1.55 4.92 -17.35
CA ALA A 178 -1.62 3.46 -17.35
C ALA A 178 -2.84 2.94 -16.58
N ALA A 179 -3.19 3.60 -15.47
CA ALA A 179 -4.36 3.23 -14.67
C ALA A 179 -5.68 3.60 -15.36
N LEU A 180 -5.74 4.79 -15.98
CA LEU A 180 -6.89 5.21 -16.81
C LEU A 180 -7.11 4.28 -18.02
N GLY A 181 -6.02 3.91 -18.70
CA GLY A 181 -6.06 3.04 -19.88
C GLY A 181 -6.58 1.65 -19.56
N MET A 182 -6.13 1.05 -18.45
CA MET A 182 -6.59 -0.27 -18.03
C MET A 182 -8.05 -0.28 -17.56
N LEU A 183 -8.53 0.79 -16.92
CA LEU A 183 -9.96 0.94 -16.61
C LEU A 183 -10.81 0.90 -17.88
N SER A 184 -10.35 1.56 -18.94
CA SER A 184 -11.04 1.63 -20.22
C SER A 184 -11.00 0.30 -20.99
N PHE A 185 -9.91 -0.47 -20.83
CA PHE A 185 -9.73 -1.75 -21.52
C PHE A 185 -10.50 -2.90 -20.87
N SER A 186 -10.69 -2.88 -19.54
CA SER A 186 -11.35 -3.96 -18.80
C SER A 186 -12.80 -4.29 -19.23
N PRO A 187 -13.67 -3.32 -19.60
CA PRO A 187 -15.02 -3.62 -20.10
C PRO A 187 -15.08 -3.99 -21.59
N PHE A 188 -14.13 -3.56 -22.43
CA PHE A 188 -14.27 -3.68 -23.89
C PHE A 188 -14.04 -5.09 -24.46
N ASN A 189 -13.29 -5.96 -23.75
CA ASN A 189 -13.01 -7.33 -24.20
C ASN A 189 -14.03 -8.39 -23.71
N LEU A 190 -15.18 -7.98 -23.16
CA LEU A 190 -16.21 -8.89 -22.62
C LEU A 190 -17.55 -8.84 -23.33
N LEU A 191 -17.69 -7.99 -24.34
CA LEU A 191 -18.87 -7.92 -25.20
C LEU A 191 -18.67 -8.62 -26.57
N SER A 192 -17.58 -9.38 -26.71
CA SER A 192 -17.28 -10.23 -27.87
C SER A 192 -16.99 -11.66 -27.43
#